data_AF-A0A9D4D245-F1
#
_entry.id   AF-A0A9D4D245-F1
#
_cell.length_a   1.000
_cell.length_b   1.000
_cell.length_c   1.000
_cell.angle_alpha   90.00
_cell.angle_beta   90.00
_cell.angle_gamma   90.00
#
_symmetry.space_group_name_H-M   'P 1'
#
loop_
_entity.id
_entity.type
_entity.pdbx_description
1 polymer ?
#
loop_
_entity_poly.entity_id
_entity_poly.type
_entity_poly.pdbx_seq_one_letter_code
_entity_poly.pdbx_strand_id
1 'polypeptide(L)'
;MDFATQKDNVREIDSSVRNKWHWDWLENDLMKQYLRKTKQPGQAFCTICNKTLQYQSGGKKDLKRHMESPPHILAIKTVKTNYSLEGKHIFMSFL
;
A
#
# COMPACT_ATOMS: atom_id res chain seq x y z
N MET A 1 -5.37 10.97 -5.47
CA MET A 1 -5.55 9.65 -6.12
C MET A 1 -6.81 9.05 -5.57
N ASP A 2 -7.70 8.55 -6.42
CA ASP A 2 -9.01 8.03 -5.99
C ASP A 2 -8.94 6.54 -5.66
N PHE A 3 -9.41 6.21 -4.46
CA PHE A 3 -9.45 4.84 -3.97
C PHE A 3 -10.87 4.28 -4.10
N ALA A 4 -10.95 3.01 -4.48
CA ALA A 4 -12.20 2.27 -4.41
C ALA A 4 -12.44 1.83 -2.97
N THR A 5 -13.72 1.68 -2.63
CA THR A 5 -14.22 1.18 -1.36
C THR A 5 -14.98 -0.12 -1.60
N GLN A 6 -15.42 -0.77 -0.52
CA GLN A 6 -16.26 -1.97 -0.63
C GLN A 6 -17.62 -1.71 -1.30
N LYS A 7 -18.08 -0.44 -1.37
CA LYS A 7 -19.32 -0.07 -2.06
C LYS A 7 -19.15 0.05 -3.58
N ASP A 8 -17.93 0.26 -4.06
CA ASP A 8 -17.65 0.38 -5.48
C ASP A 8 -17.67 -1.00 -6.16
N ASN A 9 -18.15 -1.05 -7.41
CA ASN A 9 -18.11 -2.25 -8.23
C ASN A 9 -16.70 -2.52 -8.77
N VAL A 10 -15.80 -3.04 -7.92
CA VAL A 10 -14.40 -3.28 -8.29
C VAL A 10 -14.23 -4.28 -9.43
N ARG A 11 -15.22 -5.16 -9.69
CA ARG A 11 -15.21 -6.09 -10.82
C ARG A 11 -15.41 -5.38 -12.16
N GLU A 12 -16.17 -4.29 -12.18
CA GLU A 12 -16.37 -3.43 -13.35
C GLU A 12 -15.13 -2.58 -13.61
N ILE A 13 -14.55 -2.00 -12.55
CA ILE A 13 -13.28 -1.27 -12.62
C ILE A 13 -12.18 -2.14 -13.25
N ASP A 14 -12.06 -3.39 -12.81
CA ASP A 14 -11.05 -4.32 -13.30
C ASP A 14 -11.52 -5.17 -14.50
N SER A 15 -12.58 -4.76 -15.19
CA SER A 15 -13.15 -5.54 -16.30
C SER A 15 -12.16 -5.83 -17.44
N SER A 16 -11.17 -4.95 -17.64
CA SER A 16 -10.16 -5.02 -18.69
C SER A 16 -8.91 -5.83 -18.32
N VAL A 17 -8.76 -6.27 -17.08
CA VAL A 17 -7.56 -7.00 -16.61
C VAL A 17 -7.87 -8.46 -16.29
N ARG A 18 -6.88 -9.33 -16.49
CA ARG A 18 -6.99 -10.76 -16.21
C ARG A 18 -7.33 -11.04 -14.74
N ASN A 19 -6.62 -10.39 -13.83
CA ASN A 19 -6.80 -10.57 -12.40
C ASN A 19 -7.62 -9.41 -11.83
N LYS A 20 -8.88 -9.68 -11.50
CA LYS A 20 -9.79 -8.72 -10.88
C LYS A 20 -9.56 -8.67 -9.37
N TRP A 21 -9.61 -7.48 -8.79
CA TRP A 21 -9.44 -7.27 -7.36
C TRP A 21 -10.41 -8.11 -6.53
N HIS A 22 -9.90 -8.67 -5.43
CA HIS A 22 -10.69 -9.25 -4.36
C HIS A 22 -10.28 -8.63 -3.04
N TRP A 23 -11.24 -8.15 -2.24
CA TRP A 23 -10.95 -7.59 -0.92
C TRP A 23 -10.30 -8.61 0.01
N ASP A 24 -10.67 -9.89 -0.12
CA ASP A 24 -10.08 -11.01 0.62
C ASP A 24 -8.63 -11.33 0.25
N TRP A 25 -8.04 -10.66 -0.74
CA TRP A 25 -6.60 -10.75 -0.97
C TRP A 25 -5.79 -10.07 0.12
N LEU A 26 -6.38 -9.14 0.87
CA LEU A 26 -5.77 -8.47 2.01
C LEU A 26 -5.92 -9.35 3.27
N GLU A 27 -5.15 -10.43 3.31
CA GLU A 27 -5.31 -11.52 4.29
C GLU A 27 -5.02 -11.12 5.75
N ASN A 28 -4.19 -10.09 5.96
CA ASN A 28 -3.77 -9.65 7.29
C ASN A 28 -3.94 -8.14 7.47
N ASP A 29 -3.87 -7.70 8.72
CA ASP A 29 -4.13 -6.31 9.09
C ASP A 29 -3.12 -5.33 8.48
N LEU A 30 -1.86 -5.74 8.27
CA LEU A 30 -0.87 -4.89 7.61
C LEU A 30 -1.21 -4.66 6.14
N MET A 31 -1.66 -5.70 5.43
CA MET A 31 -2.13 -5.56 4.04
C MET A 31 -3.35 -4.65 3.97
N LYS A 32 -4.33 -4.85 4.87
CA LYS A 32 -5.52 -3.98 4.97
C LYS A 32 -5.15 -2.55 5.33
N GLN A 33 -4.13 -2.35 6.17
CA GLN A 33 -3.68 -1.03 6.60
C GLN A 33 -2.94 -0.29 5.49
N TYR A 34 -2.08 -0.96 4.73
CA TYR A 34 -1.15 -0.30 3.81
C TYR A 34 -1.57 -0.32 2.35
N LEU A 35 -2.36 -1.30 1.91
CA LEU A 35 -2.78 -1.40 0.52
C LEU A 35 -4.17 -0.81 0.32
N ARG A 36 -4.33 -0.03 -0.75
CA ARG A 36 -5.60 0.55 -1.19
C ARG A 36 -5.86 0.17 -2.64
N LYS A 37 -7.06 -0.32 -2.94
CA LYS A 37 -7.49 -0.48 -4.34
C LYS A 37 -7.69 0.91 -4.93
N THR A 38 -7.07 1.16 -6.08
CA THR A 38 -7.29 2.41 -6.84
C THR A 38 -8.49 2.23 -7.78
N LYS A 39 -9.08 3.33 -8.25
CA LYS A 39 -10.09 3.28 -9.33
C LYS A 39 -9.50 3.01 -10.72
N GLN A 40 -8.19 2.79 -10.83
CA GLN A 40 -7.54 2.38 -12.08
C GLN A 40 -7.51 0.85 -12.18
N PRO A 41 -7.81 0.27 -13.35
CA PRO A 41 -7.81 -1.18 -13.55
C PRO A 41 -6.46 -1.81 -13.20
N GLY A 42 -6.46 -2.90 -12.43
CA GLY A 42 -5.24 -3.67 -12.16
C GLY A 42 -4.21 -2.98 -11.25
N GLN A 43 -4.59 -1.86 -10.62
CA GLN A 43 -3.70 -1.03 -9.80
C GLN A 43 -4.13 -0.96 -8.34
N ALA A 44 -3.17 -1.14 -7.45
CA ALA A 44 -3.27 -0.87 -6.02
C ALA A 44 -2.25 0.18 -5.61
N PHE A 45 -2.43 0.81 -4.47
CA PHE A 45 -1.52 1.81 -3.94
C PHE A 45 -1.07 1.40 -2.54
N CYS A 46 0.24 1.50 -2.28
CA CYS A 46 0.83 1.28 -0.98
C CYS A 46 1.08 2.62 -0.28
N THR A 47 0.41 2.84 0.84
CA THR A 47 0.51 4.10 1.61
C THR A 47 1.84 4.26 2.34
N ILE A 48 2.50 3.15 2.70
CA ILE A 48 3.82 3.20 3.36
C ILE A 48 4.94 3.50 2.37
N CYS A 49 4.90 2.88 1.19
CA CYS A 49 5.90 3.12 0.16
C CYS A 49 5.61 4.36 -0.68
N ASN A 50 4.39 4.92 -0.60
CA ASN A 50 3.87 5.96 -1.48
C ASN A 50 4.00 5.56 -2.98
N LYS A 51 3.64 4.31 -3.31
CA LYS A 51 3.85 3.73 -4.65
C LYS A 51 2.61 3.01 -5.17
N THR A 52 2.37 3.16 -6.47
CA THR A 52 1.39 2.36 -7.22
C THR A 52 1.98 1.00 -7.58
N LEU A 53 1.21 -0.06 -7.34
CA LEU A 53 1.51 -1.45 -7.60
C LEU A 53 0.63 -1.96 -8.73
N GLN A 54 1.23 -2.69 -9.66
CA GLN A 54 0.51 -3.39 -10.72
C GLN A 54 0.27 -4.82 -10.28
N TYR A 55 -0.99 -5.22 -10.13
CA TYR A 55 -1.38 -6.62 -9.85
C TYR A 55 -2.09 -7.28 -11.04
N GLN A 56 -2.32 -6.56 -12.13
CA GLN A 56 -3.07 -7.05 -13.30
C GLN A 56 -2.63 -8.45 -13.79
N SER A 57 -1.33 -8.77 -13.70
CA SER A 57 -0.75 -10.01 -14.20
C SER A 57 -0.65 -11.13 -13.15
N GLY A 58 -0.13 -10.84 -11.94
CA GLY A 58 0.07 -11.84 -10.88
C GLY A 58 -0.98 -11.83 -9.77
N GLY A 59 -1.92 -10.89 -9.79
CA GLY A 59 -3.00 -10.75 -8.82
C GLY A 59 -2.49 -10.63 -7.39
N LYS A 60 -3.09 -11.43 -6.51
CA LYS A 60 -2.70 -11.54 -5.09
C LYS A 60 -1.21 -11.77 -4.85
N LYS A 61 -0.53 -12.53 -5.73
CA LYS A 61 0.89 -12.84 -5.59
C LYS A 61 1.75 -11.57 -5.68
N ASP A 62 1.38 -10.63 -6.56
CA ASP A 62 2.10 -9.36 -6.69
C ASP A 62 1.99 -8.50 -5.44
N LEU A 63 0.80 -8.49 -4.82
CA LEU A 63 0.57 -7.78 -3.57
C LEU A 63 1.40 -8.38 -2.43
N LYS A 64 1.39 -9.71 -2.27
CA LYS A 64 2.20 -10.39 -1.24
C LYS A 64 3.68 -10.13 -1.43
N ARG A 65 4.18 -10.31 -2.65
CA ARG A 65 5.59 -10.05 -3.00
C ARG A 65 6.01 -8.61 -2.67
N HIS A 66 5.12 -7.64 -2.86
CA HIS A 66 5.41 -6.26 -2.46
C HIS A 66 5.57 -6.15 -0.93
N MET A 67 4.64 -6.71 -0.15
CA MET A 67 4.67 -6.65 1.32
C MET A 67 5.91 -7.32 1.90
N GLU A 68 6.38 -8.40 1.26
CA GLU A 68 7.57 -9.15 1.65
C GLU A 68 8.88 -8.55 1.13
N SER A 69 8.80 -7.54 0.25
CA SER A 69 9.99 -6.98 -0.38
C SER A 69 10.86 -6.22 0.64
N PRO A 70 12.20 -6.35 0.58
CA PRO A 70 13.10 -5.61 1.46
C PRO A 70 12.87 -4.08 1.46
N PRO A 71 12.61 -3.41 0.31
CA PRO A 71 12.29 -1.98 0.31
C PRO A 71 11.02 -1.63 1.10
N HIS A 72 9.99 -2.47 1.04
CA HIS A 72 8.76 -2.25 1.81
C HIS A 72 8.99 -2.42 3.31
N ILE A 73 9.71 -3.47 3.70
CA ILE A 73 10.07 -3.73 5.10
C ILE A 73 10.90 -2.57 5.67
N LEU A 74 11.86 -2.04 4.90
CA LEU A 74 12.63 -0.86 5.29
C LEU A 74 11.75 0.38 5.45
N ALA A 75 10.82 0.63 4.51
CA ALA A 75 9.89 1.76 4.62
C ALA A 75 9.03 1.68 5.89
N ILE A 76 8.53 0.49 6.26
CA ILE A 76 7.81 0.30 7.54
C ILE A 76 8.71 0.68 8.73
N LYS A 77 9.97 0.21 8.74
CA LYS A 77 10.91 0.50 9.82
C LYS A 77 11.19 2.00 9.92
N THR A 78 11.51 2.66 8.81
CA THR A 78 11.79 4.10 8.76
C THR A 78 10.60 4.92 9.28
N VAL A 79 9.39 4.59 8.86
CA VAL A 79 8.19 5.27 9.36
C VAL A 79 8.06 5.11 10.88
N LYS A 80 8.21 3.89 11.40
CA LYS A 80 8.18 3.62 12.85
C LYS A 80 9.26 4.36 13.63
N THR A 81 10.48 4.44 13.11
CA THR A 81 11.58 5.15 13.79
C THR A 81 11.40 6.66 13.72
N ASN A 82 10.85 7.19 12.63
CA ASN A 82 10.60 8.63 12.50
C ASN A 82 9.53 9.12 13.49
N TYR A 83 8.49 8.32 13.75
CA TYR A 83 7.56 8.62 14.86
C TYR A 83 8.26 8.68 16.24
N SER A 84 9.38 7.99 16.42
CA SER A 84 10.16 8.08 17.67
C SER A 84 11.01 9.36 17.76
N LEU A 85 11.17 10.12 16.67
CA LEU A 85 12.00 11.32 16.63
C LEU A 85 11.23 12.61 16.99
N GLU A 86 9.90 12.61 16.94
CA GLU A 86 9.08 13.77 17.34
C GLU A 86 9.13 14.07 18.87
N GLY A 87 9.90 13.29 19.64
CA GLY A 87 10.14 13.50 21.07
C GLY A 87 11.43 14.23 21.45
N LYS A 88 12.28 14.67 20.51
CA LYS A 88 13.54 15.39 20.85
C LYS A 88 13.82 16.57 19.91
N HIS A 89 13.05 17.64 20.07
CA HIS A 89 13.52 18.98 19.74
C HIS A 89 14.58 19.39 20.78
N ILE A 90 15.85 19.12 20.51
CA ILE A 90 16.94 19.88 21.15
C ILE A 90 17.29 20.99 20.17
N PHE A 91 16.68 22.16 20.37
CA PHE A 91 17.18 23.42 19.83
C PHE A 91 18.57 23.67 20.46
N MET A 92 19.63 23.21 19.80
CA MET A 92 20.98 23.70 20.06
C MET A 92 21.17 24.92 19.17
N SER A 93 20.70 26.07 19.64
CA SER A 93 21.11 27.36 19.12
C SER A 93 22.62 27.49 19.35
N PHE A 94 23.41 27.45 18.27
CA PHE A 94 24.80 27.87 18.31
C PHE A 94 24.85 29.40 18.24
N LEU A 95 25.08 30.03 19.39
CA LEU A 95 25.82 31.29 19.53
C LEU A 95 26.76 31.15 20.73
#